data_AF-A0A6L3AH04-F1
#
_entry.id   AF-A0A6L3AH04-F1
#
_cell.length_a   1.000
_cell.length_b   1.000
_cell.length_c   1.000
_cell.angle_alpha   90.00
_cell.angle_beta   90.00
_cell.angle_gamma   90.00
#
_symmetry.space_group_name_H-M   'P 1'
#
loop_
_entity.id
_entity.type
_entity.pdbx_description
1 polymer ?
#
loop_
_entity_poly.entity_id
_entity_poly.type
_entity_poly.pdbx_seq_one_letter_code
_entity_poly.pdbx_strand_id
1 'polypeptide(L)'
;MNAFFVCPKCGNDREFNIFTSSFQAIKQSPELGKRVDESDVLPSLRQNDTHIECKCCFQRIEYDSAATIGKRYIQMTQKLLKAKHIPAR
;
A
#
# COMPACT_ATOMS: atom_id res chain seq x y z
N MET A 1 -11.33 5.18 -1.25
CA MET A 1 -10.95 3.84 -1.77
C MET A 1 -9.63 3.47 -1.12
N ASN A 2 -9.57 2.38 -0.35
CA ASN A 2 -8.41 2.05 0.49
C ASN A 2 -7.35 1.33 -0.35
N ALA A 3 -6.43 2.10 -0.95
CA ALA A 3 -5.35 1.56 -1.77
C ALA A 3 -4.39 0.70 -0.95
N PHE A 4 -3.98 -0.44 -1.52
CA PHE A 4 -2.86 -1.23 -1.04
C PHE A 4 -1.57 -0.62 -1.60
N PHE A 5 -0.49 -0.62 -0.81
CA PHE A 5 0.81 -0.10 -1.22
C PHE A 5 1.92 -1.13 -1.06
N VAL A 6 2.93 -1.01 -1.93
CA VAL A 6 4.18 -1.77 -1.88
C VAL A 6 5.31 -0.81 -2.17
N CYS A 7 6.38 -0.87 -1.38
CA CYS A 7 7.56 -0.06 -1.57
C CYS A 7 8.42 -0.66 -2.68
N PRO A 8 8.62 0.02 -3.82
CA PRO A 8 9.43 -0.49 -4.92
C PRO A 8 10.92 -0.57 -4.57
N LYS A 9 11.35 0.13 -3.51
CA LYS A 9 12.76 0.16 -3.08
C LYS A 9 13.16 -1.02 -2.20
N CYS A 10 12.32 -1.41 -1.24
CA CYS A 10 12.67 -2.43 -0.24
C CYS A 10 11.68 -3.59 -0.16
N GLY A 11 10.63 -3.59 -0.98
CA GLY A 11 9.62 -4.65 -1.00
C GLY A 11 8.64 -4.64 0.17
N ASN A 12 8.78 -3.75 1.15
CA ASN A 12 7.81 -3.61 2.25
C ASN A 12 6.40 -3.38 1.69
N ASP A 13 5.45 -4.14 2.20
CA ASP A 13 4.04 -4.13 1.82
C ASP A 13 3.11 -4.10 3.06
N ARG A 14 3.68 -3.87 4.25
CA ARG A 14 2.98 -3.97 5.54
C ARG A 14 2.65 -2.62 6.15
N GLU A 15 3.58 -1.67 6.20
CA GLU A 15 3.37 -0.43 6.96
C GLU A 15 3.80 0.83 6.20
N PHE A 16 2.92 1.83 6.20
CA PHE A 16 3.13 3.10 5.49
C PHE A 16 2.55 4.28 6.27
N ASN A 17 3.13 5.45 6.05
CA ASN A 17 2.50 6.73 6.35
C ASN A 17 1.90 7.28 5.06
N ILE A 18 0.68 7.80 5.13
CA ILE A 18 -0.02 8.46 4.04
C ILE A 18 -0.08 9.95 4.38
N PHE A 19 0.36 10.77 3.45
CA PHE A 19 0.30 12.23 3.51
C PHE A 19 -0.51 12.70 2.32
N THR A 20 -1.75 13.13 2.53
CA THR A 20 -2.59 13.79 1.53
C THR A 20 -3.08 15.12 2.13
N SER A 21 -4.37 15.46 1.97
CA SER A 21 -5.01 16.51 2.77
C SER A 21 -4.99 16.19 4.28
N SER A 22 -4.78 14.92 4.62
CA SER A 22 -4.61 14.41 5.98
C SER A 22 -3.40 13.49 6.10
N PHE A 23 -2.89 13.35 7.32
CA PHE A 23 -1.94 12.33 7.70
C PHE A 23 -2.66 11.09 8.25
N GLN A 24 -2.22 9.92 7.82
CA GLN A 24 -2.70 8.65 8.36
C GLN A 24 -1.57 7.61 8.32
N ALA A 25 -1.31 6.92 9.43
CA ALA A 25 -0.48 5.74 9.44
C ALA A 25 -1.34 4.49 9.22
N ILE A 26 -0.89 3.57 8.37
CA ILE A 26 -1.65 2.36 8.05
C ILE A 26 -0.79 1.10 8.22
N LYS A 27 -1.48 -0.01 8.50
CA LYS A 27 -0.96 -1.37 8.36
C LYS A 27 -1.80 -2.15 7.37
N GLN A 28 -1.13 -3.05 6.66
CA GLN A 28 -1.66 -3.85 5.57
C GLN A 28 -1.37 -5.34 5.83
N SER A 29 -2.29 -6.19 5.39
CA SER A 29 -2.04 -7.62 5.25
C SER A 29 -1.84 -7.94 3.78
N PRO A 30 -0.62 -8.33 3.37
CA PRO A 30 -0.34 -8.82 2.03
C PRO A 30 -1.16 -10.07 1.68
N GLU A 31 -1.41 -10.91 2.67
CA GLU A 31 -2.14 -12.17 2.52
C GLU A 31 -3.62 -11.91 2.18
N LEU A 32 -4.22 -10.89 2.81
CA LEU A 32 -5.59 -10.46 2.53
C LEU A 32 -5.67 -9.41 1.41
N GLY A 33 -4.53 -8.85 0.99
CA GLY A 33 -4.43 -7.81 -0.02
C GLY A 33 -5.14 -6.50 0.33
N LYS A 34 -5.26 -6.19 1.62
CA LYS A 34 -6.00 -5.01 2.13
C LYS A 34 -5.33 -4.37 3.34
N ARG A 35 -5.76 -3.16 3.68
CA ARG A 35 -5.44 -2.51 4.97
C ARG A 35 -6.16 -3.24 6.10
N VAL A 36 -5.47 -3.37 7.23
CA VAL A 36 -5.99 -4.07 8.43
C VAL A 36 -6.02 -3.20 9.67
N ASP A 37 -5.26 -2.10 9.67
CA ASP A 37 -5.20 -1.13 10.75
C ASP A 37 -4.93 0.25 10.16
N GLU A 38 -5.55 1.28 10.73
CA GLU A 38 -5.45 2.66 10.29
C GLU A 38 -5.47 3.55 11.53
N SER A 39 -4.50 4.47 11.64
CA SER A 39 -4.51 5.46 12.71
C SER A 39 -5.66 6.43 12.53
N ASP A 40 -5.96 7.18 13.60
CA ASP A 40 -6.77 8.37 13.50
C ASP A 40 -6.22 9.32 12.43
N VAL A 41 -7.15 9.99 11.74
CA VAL A 41 -6.85 10.91 10.64
C VAL A 41 -6.48 12.25 11.26
N LEU A 42 -5.23 12.67 11.06
CA LEU A 42 -4.73 13.96 11.53
C LEU A 42 -4.68 14.96 10.37
N PRO A 43 -4.87 16.27 10.60
CA PRO A 43 -4.69 17.27 9.55
C PRO A 43 -3.24 17.28 9.06
N SER A 44 -3.05 17.34 7.74
CA SER A 44 -1.72 17.47 7.14
C SER A 44 -1.27 18.93 7.16
N LEU A 45 -0.03 19.18 7.60
CA LEU A 45 0.61 20.51 7.49
C LEU A 45 1.04 20.84 6.06
N ARG A 46 1.03 19.85 5.15
CA ARG A 46 1.48 19.98 3.77
C ARG A 46 0.32 19.67 2.84
N GLN A 47 -0.50 20.68 2.57
CA GLN A 47 -1.77 20.52 1.85
C GLN A 47 -1.61 20.11 0.37
N ASN A 48 -0.43 20.33 -0.24
CA ASN A 48 -0.23 20.13 -1.69
C ASN A 48 0.69 18.96 -2.07
N ASP A 49 1.33 18.29 -1.10
CA ASP A 49 2.25 17.16 -1.37
C ASP A 49 1.60 15.83 -1.03
N THR A 50 0.87 15.24 -1.98
CA THR A 50 0.26 13.92 -1.81
C THR A 50 1.29 12.80 -2.04
N HIS A 51 1.66 12.10 -0.98
CA HIS A 51 2.62 11.01 -1.06
C HIS A 51 2.38 9.97 0.04
N ILE A 52 2.98 8.80 -0.14
CA ILE A 52 3.17 7.83 0.92
C ILE A 52 4.64 7.74 1.30
N GLU A 53 4.91 7.32 2.52
CA GLU A 53 6.25 7.05 3.02
C GLU A 53 6.31 5.62 3.57
N CYS A 54 7.30 4.85 3.12
CA CYS A 54 7.57 3.51 3.61
C CYS A 54 8.16 3.58 5.03
N LYS A 55 7.55 2.90 6.01
CA LYS A 55 8.09 2.88 7.38
C LYS A 55 9.40 2.10 7.54
N CYS A 56 9.76 1.24 6.58
CA CYS A 56 11.00 0.46 6.65
C CYS A 56 12.23 1.20 6.10
N CYS A 57 12.07 1.93 4.99
CA CYS A 57 13.21 2.56 4.29
C CYS A 57 13.05 4.06 4.06
N PHE A 58 11.97 4.65 4.60
CA PHE A 58 11.64 6.08 4.52
C PHE A 58 11.54 6.62 3.10
N GLN A 59 11.40 5.73 2.10
CA GLN A 59 11.21 6.14 0.72
C GLN A 59 9.85 6.79 0.57
N ARG A 60 9.85 7.99 -0.02
CA ARG A 60 8.64 8.71 -0.42
C ARG A 60 8.27 8.38 -1.85
N ILE A 61 6.98 8.22 -2.07
CA ILE A 61 6.40 7.84 -3.37
C ILE A 61 5.14 8.65 -3.53
N GLU A 62 4.96 9.30 -4.67
CA GLU A 62 3.73 10.01 -5.03
C GLU A 62 2.52 9.07 -4.90
N TYR A 63 1.41 9.57 -4.36
CA TYR A 63 0.29 8.75 -3.90
C TYR A 63 -0.37 7.93 -5.03
N ASP A 64 -0.68 8.55 -6.16
CA ASP A 64 -1.35 7.90 -7.29
C ASP A 64 -0.46 6.85 -7.95
N SER A 65 0.84 7.15 -8.05
CA SER A 65 1.86 6.20 -8.48
C SER A 65 1.93 4.99 -7.55
N ALA A 66 1.97 5.21 -6.24
CA ALA A 66 1.99 4.14 -5.25
C ALA A 66 0.71 3.28 -5.29
N ALA A 67 -0.46 3.92 -5.42
CA ALA A 67 -1.74 3.24 -5.55
C ALA A 67 -1.80 2.37 -6.82
N THR A 68 -1.25 2.86 -7.93
CA THR A 68 -1.15 2.10 -9.19
C THR A 68 -0.24 0.88 -9.03
N ILE A 69 0.92 1.04 -8.39
CA ILE A 69 1.86 -0.06 -8.12
C ILE A 69 1.19 -1.13 -7.25
N GLY A 70 0.57 -0.75 -6.14
CA GLY A 70 -0.06 -1.71 -5.23
C GLY A 70 -1.27 -2.41 -5.85
N LYS A 71 -2.07 -1.72 -6.69
CA LYS A 71 -3.15 -2.36 -7.47
C LYS A 71 -2.60 -3.46 -8.38
N ARG A 72 -1.51 -3.20 -9.11
CA ARG A 72 -0.86 -4.20 -9.98
C ARG A 72 -0.32 -5.37 -9.16
N TYR A 73 0.30 -5.09 -8.02
CA TYR A 73 0.82 -6.11 -7.11
C TYR A 73 -0.29 -7.08 -6.66
N ILE A 74 -1.40 -6.56 -6.12
CA ILE A 74 -2.53 -7.39 -5.68
C ILE A 74 -3.14 -8.19 -6.83
N GLN A 75 -3.32 -7.57 -8.00
CA GLN A 75 -3.82 -8.28 -9.18
C GLN A 75 -2.91 -9.44 -9.58
N MET A 76 -1.58 -9.26 -9.56
CA MET A 76 -0.63 -10.33 -9.87
C MET A 76 -0.63 -11.42 -8.80
N THR A 77 -0.60 -11.06 -7.51
CA THR A 77 -0.63 -12.01 -6.40
C THR A 77 -1.90 -12.87 -6.43
N GLN A 78 -3.07 -12.27 -6.67
CA GLN A 78 -4.33 -13.01 -6.81
C GLN A 78 -4.33 -13.95 -8.02
N LYS A 79 -3.78 -13.54 -9.16
CA LYS A 79 -3.64 -14.43 -10.34
C LYS A 79 -2.75 -15.63 -10.01
N LEU A 80 -1.63 -15.42 -9.33
CA LEU A 80 -0.72 -16.51 -8.93
C LEU A 80 -1.38 -17.47 -7.94
N LEU A 81 -2.12 -16.96 -6.95
CA LEU A 81 -2.84 -17.81 -5.99
C LEU A 81 -3.92 -18.66 -6.68
N LYS A 82 -4.66 -18.10 -7.64
CA LYS A 82 -5.64 -18.85 -8.45
C LYS A 82 -4.97 -19.91 -9.31
N ALA A 83 -3.82 -19.61 -9.93
CA ALA A 83 -3.08 -20.56 -10.74
C ALA A 83 -2.54 -21.75 -9.92
N LYS A 84 -2.13 -21.51 -8.65
CA LYS A 84 -1.70 -22.56 -7.72
C LYS A 84 -2.84 -23.45 -7.21
N HIS A 85 -4.10 -22.99 -7.30
CA HIS A 85 -5.28 -23.75 -6.90
C HIS A 85 -5.92 -24.56 -8.04
N ILE A 86 -5.28 -24.65 -9.22
CA ILE A 86 -5.68 -25.62 -10.25
C ILE A 86 -5.15 -26.99 -9.78
N PRO A 87 -6.01 -27.94 -9.37
CA PRO A 87 -5.53 -29.29 -9.09
C PRO A 87 -4.95 -29.85 -10.38
N ALA A 88 -3.76 -30.45 -10.30
CA ALA A 88 -3.17 -31.19 -11.39
C ALA A 88 -4.21 -32.18 -11.91
N ARG A 89 -4.58 -32.04 -13.19
CA ARG A 89 -5.53 -32.92 -13.86
C ARG A 89 -4.83 -34.16 -14.39
#